data_AF-A0A0J8S446-F1
#
_entry.id   AF-A0A0J8S446-F1
#
_cell.length_a   1.000
_cell.length_b   1.000
_cell.length_c   1.000
_cell.angle_alpha   90.00
_cell.angle_beta   90.00
_cell.angle_gamma   90.00
#
_symmetry.space_group_name_H-M   'P 1'
#
loop_
_entity.id
_entity.type
_entity.pdbx_description
1 polymer ?
#
loop_
_entity_poly.entity_id
_entity_poly.type
_entity_poly.pdbx_seq_one_letter_code
_entity_poly.pdbx_strand_id
1 'polypeptide(L)'
;MPVLPWVGYTPKTWVESKQWLGYTAIWNLLDYAVATVPVTKVDPSLDVPGDEWENHKPRNESDAFNHQQYDLDLVKGMPICVQIITGRFGEEKAVAVAKVMESL
;
A
#
# COMPACT_ATOMS: atom_id res chain seq x y z
N MET A 1 3.86 4.93 -6.54
CA MET A 1 4.06 3.47 -6.32
C MET A 1 3.19 3.03 -5.14
N PRO A 2 2.61 1.81 -5.11
CA PRO A 2 1.93 1.29 -3.92
C PRO A 2 2.86 1.27 -2.70
N VAL A 3 2.33 1.45 -1.49
CA VAL A 3 3.14 1.42 -0.25
C VAL A 3 3.35 -0.02 0.23
N LEU A 4 2.30 -0.82 0.22
CA LEU A 4 2.26 -2.20 0.69
C LEU A 4 1.34 -3.02 -0.22
N PRO A 5 1.47 -4.36 -0.27
CA PRO A 5 0.54 -5.21 -1.02
C PRO A 5 -0.81 -5.41 -0.32
N TRP A 6 -0.99 -4.91 0.91
CA TRP A 6 -2.24 -4.95 1.67
C TRP A 6 -2.61 -3.55 2.20
N VAL A 7 -3.89 -3.36 2.54
CA VAL A 7 -4.38 -2.14 3.19
C VAL A 7 -4.01 -2.19 4.67
N GLY A 8 -3.65 -1.06 5.28
CA GLY A 8 -3.32 -1.02 6.70
C GLY A 8 -4.46 -1.59 7.55
N TYR A 9 -4.18 -2.56 8.41
CA TYR A 9 -5.15 -3.11 9.35
C TYR A 9 -5.15 -2.33 10.66
N THR A 10 -6.22 -2.43 11.43
CA THR A 10 -6.26 -1.90 12.80
C THR A 10 -5.13 -2.52 13.65
N PRO A 11 -4.53 -1.77 14.60
CA PRO A 11 -3.50 -2.29 15.49
C PRO A 11 -3.99 -3.56 16.21
N LYS A 12 -3.12 -4.58 16.31
CA LYS A 12 -3.30 -5.95 16.89
C LYS A 12 -3.69 -7.12 15.94
N THR A 13 -3.95 -6.91 14.65
CA THR A 13 -4.12 -8.01 13.66
C THR A 13 -2.80 -8.53 13.06
N TRP A 14 -1.66 -8.01 13.52
CA TRP A 14 -0.34 -8.07 12.86
C TRP A 14 0.49 -9.32 13.14
N VAL A 15 0.00 -10.25 13.97
CA VAL A 15 0.85 -11.19 14.73
C VAL A 15 1.37 -12.38 13.90
N GLU A 16 0.82 -12.65 12.71
CA GLU A 16 1.27 -13.78 11.86
C GLU A 16 1.57 -13.36 10.42
N SER A 17 2.31 -12.27 10.17
CA SER A 17 2.57 -11.82 8.79
C SER A 17 3.95 -12.18 8.23
N LYS A 18 3.97 -12.86 7.08
CA LYS A 18 5.15 -12.97 6.19
C LYS A 18 5.26 -11.69 5.35
N GLN A 19 5.59 -10.58 6.01
CA GLN A 19 5.55 -9.25 5.40
C GLN A 19 6.45 -9.15 4.18
N TRP A 20 5.87 -8.70 3.06
CA TRP A 20 6.63 -8.39 1.84
C TRP A 20 6.96 -6.90 1.80
N LEU A 21 8.25 -6.57 1.91
CA LEU A 21 8.76 -5.20 2.01
C LEU A 21 9.20 -4.60 0.66
N GLY A 22 8.98 -5.29 -0.45
CA GLY A 22 9.60 -4.93 -1.74
C GLY A 22 9.19 -3.56 -2.29
N TYR A 23 8.01 -3.04 -1.93
CA TYR A 23 7.57 -1.71 -2.37
C TYR A 23 8.31 -0.55 -1.70
N THR A 24 8.83 -0.74 -0.48
CA THR A 24 9.47 0.33 0.30
C THR A 24 10.97 0.12 0.47
N ALA A 25 11.41 -1.13 0.64
CA ALA A 25 12.80 -1.46 0.94
C ALA A 25 13.79 -1.01 -0.15
N ILE A 26 13.36 -1.01 -1.42
CA ILE A 26 14.21 -0.58 -2.53
C ILE A 26 14.63 0.90 -2.42
N TRP A 27 13.78 1.75 -1.84
CA TRP A 27 14.08 3.18 -1.69
C TRP A 27 15.06 3.46 -0.56
N ASN A 28 15.03 2.63 0.49
CA ASN A 28 16.04 2.66 1.54
C ASN A 28 17.41 2.23 1.00
N LEU A 29 17.45 1.20 0.14
CA LEU A 29 18.69 0.75 -0.49
C LEU A 29 19.30 1.83 -1.40
N LEU A 30 18.46 2.56 -2.14
CA LEU A 30 18.89 3.60 -3.07
C LEU A 30 19.18 4.96 -2.39
N ASP A 31 18.90 5.10 -1.09
CA ASP A 31 19.00 6.35 -0.34
C ASP A 31 18.18 7.49 -0.97
N TYR A 32 16.92 7.18 -1.32
CA TYR A 32 16.00 8.13 -1.96
C TYR A 32 15.01 8.72 -0.96
N ALA A 33 14.76 10.02 -1.10
CA ALA A 33 13.68 10.69 -0.39
C ALA A 33 12.33 10.22 -0.95
N VAL A 34 11.45 9.77 -0.05
CA VAL A 34 10.11 9.28 -0.37
C VAL A 34 9.10 9.84 0.63
N ALA A 35 7.97 10.32 0.12
CA ALA A 35 6.82 10.72 0.93
C ALA A 35 5.62 9.81 0.61
N THR A 36 4.88 9.39 1.64
CA THR A 36 3.64 8.62 1.47
C THR A 36 2.45 9.54 1.66
N VAL A 37 1.54 9.57 0.70
CA VAL A 37 0.32 10.37 0.75
C VAL A 37 -0.93 9.51 0.58
N PRO A 38 -1.98 9.74 1.38
CA PRO A 38 -3.27 9.11 1.18
C PRO A 38 -3.94 9.71 -0.07
N VAL A 39 -4.46 8.86 -0.95
CA VAL A 39 -5.11 9.27 -2.21
C VAL A 39 -6.60 8.98 -2.22
N THR A 40 -7.03 7.90 -1.58
CA THR A 40 -8.44 7.54 -1.48
C THR A 40 -8.66 6.67 -0.24
N LYS A 41 -9.87 6.17 -0.04
CA LYS A 41 -10.22 5.19 0.99
C LYS A 41 -10.87 3.98 0.33
N VAL A 42 -10.79 2.84 1.00
CA VAL A 42 -11.49 1.62 0.57
C VAL A 42 -13.00 1.88 0.55
N ASP A 43 -13.63 1.60 -0.58
CA ASP A 43 -15.06 1.70 -0.82
C ASP A 43 -15.64 0.30 -1.10
N PRO A 44 -16.44 -0.26 -0.18
CA PRO A 44 -17.03 -1.60 -0.36
C PRO A 44 -17.94 -1.75 -1.58
N SER A 45 -18.41 -0.65 -2.18
CA SER A 45 -19.22 -0.71 -3.40
C SER A 45 -18.38 -0.88 -4.67
N LEU A 46 -17.12 -0.46 -4.64
CA LEU A 46 -16.19 -0.51 -5.77
C LEU A 46 -15.16 -1.64 -5.63
N ASP A 47 -14.74 -1.92 -4.40
CA ASP A 47 -13.65 -2.85 -4.10
C ASP A 47 -14.12 -4.30 -3.91
N VAL A 48 -15.30 -4.66 -4.43
CA VAL A 48 -15.81 -6.04 -4.39
C VAL A 48 -14.88 -6.95 -5.20
N PRO A 49 -14.37 -8.07 -4.63
CA PRO A 49 -13.57 -9.04 -5.36
C PRO A 49 -14.25 -9.46 -6.66
N GLY A 50 -13.56 -9.25 -7.78
CA GLY A 50 -13.99 -9.74 -9.09
C GLY A 50 -13.40 -11.11 -9.43
N ASP A 51 -13.75 -11.62 -10.61
CA ASP A 51 -13.31 -12.93 -11.09
C ASP A 51 -11.78 -13.11 -11.08
N GLU A 52 -11.01 -12.05 -11.37
CA GLU A 52 -9.54 -12.10 -11.33
C GLU A 52 -9.01 -12.32 -9.91
N TRP A 53 -9.66 -11.72 -8.91
CA TRP A 53 -9.27 -11.90 -7.51
C TRP A 53 -9.60 -13.31 -7.04
N GLU A 54 -10.79 -13.82 -7.36
CA GLU A 54 -11.22 -15.16 -6.96
C GLU A 54 -10.39 -16.28 -7.61
N ASN A 55 -9.99 -16.08 -8.87
CA ASN A 55 -9.19 -17.05 -9.62
C ASN A 55 -7.67 -16.84 -9.48
N HIS A 56 -7.22 -15.99 -8.56
CA HIS A 56 -5.80 -15.74 -8.33
C HIS A 56 -5.08 -17.03 -7.95
N LYS A 57 -3.95 -17.29 -8.61
CA LYS A 57 -3.07 -18.43 -8.31
C LYS A 57 -1.82 -17.91 -7.62
N PRO A 58 -1.66 -18.16 -6.30
CA PRO A 58 -0.51 -17.69 -5.58
C PRO A 58 0.81 -18.18 -6.16
N ARG A 59 1.78 -17.28 -6.32
CA ARG A 59 3.11 -17.60 -6.85
C ARG A 59 4.07 -18.12 -5.79
N ASN A 60 3.87 -17.75 -4.54
CA ASN A 60 4.65 -18.18 -3.39
C ASN A 60 3.80 -18.11 -2.10
N GLU A 61 4.35 -18.58 -0.99
CA GLU A 61 3.63 -18.60 0.29
C GLU A 61 3.28 -17.19 0.81
N SER A 62 4.09 -16.17 0.51
CA SER A 62 3.82 -14.80 0.95
C SER A 62 2.69 -14.16 0.15
N ASP A 63 2.62 -14.46 -1.15
CA ASP A 63 1.54 -14.04 -2.05
C ASP A 63 0.21 -14.70 -1.64
N ALA A 64 0.22 -16.00 -1.33
CA ALA A 64 -0.95 -16.71 -0.81
C ALA A 64 -1.45 -16.08 0.49
N PHE A 65 -0.52 -15.77 1.41
CA PHE A 65 -0.82 -15.14 2.67
C PHE A 65 -1.41 -13.72 2.49
N ASN A 66 -0.85 -12.91 1.58
CA ASN A 66 -1.37 -11.56 1.30
C ASN A 66 -2.77 -11.59 0.68
N HIS A 67 -3.00 -12.50 -0.28
CA HIS A 67 -4.30 -12.64 -0.93
C HIS A 67 -5.39 -13.09 0.05
N GLN A 68 -5.08 -14.04 0.95
CA GLN A 68 -6.02 -14.55 1.95
C GLN A 68 -6.39 -13.55 3.05
N GLN A 69 -5.54 -12.54 3.29
CA GLN A 69 -5.80 -11.53 4.33
C GLN A 69 -6.85 -10.50 3.92
N TYR A 70 -7.17 -10.40 2.64
CA TYR A 70 -8.10 -9.37 2.17
C TYR A 70 -9.52 -9.65 2.68
N ASP A 71 -9.97 -8.81 3.60
CA ASP A 71 -11.31 -8.84 4.16
C ASP A 71 -11.90 -7.42 4.06
N LEU A 72 -12.90 -7.28 3.20
CA LEU A 72 -13.56 -6.00 2.92
C LEU A 72 -14.19 -5.35 4.15
N ASP A 73 -14.74 -6.15 5.06
CA ASP A 73 -15.40 -5.63 6.25
C ASP A 73 -14.38 -5.04 7.23
N LEU A 74 -13.16 -5.61 7.26
CA LEU A 74 -12.07 -5.13 8.09
C LEU A 74 -11.35 -3.90 7.51
N VAL A 75 -11.26 -3.79 6.19
CA VAL A 75 -10.52 -2.69 5.53
C VAL A 75 -11.40 -1.51 5.10
N LYS A 76 -12.72 -1.61 5.25
CA LYS A 76 -13.69 -0.57 4.89
C LYS A 76 -13.30 0.80 5.48
N GLY A 77 -13.18 1.80 4.60
CA GLY A 77 -12.87 3.18 4.99
C GLY A 77 -11.42 3.44 5.39
N MET A 78 -10.54 2.43 5.32
CA MET A 78 -9.11 2.61 5.54
C MET A 78 -8.47 3.37 4.37
N PRO A 79 -7.43 4.21 4.63
CA PRO A 79 -6.80 4.99 3.58
C PRO A 79 -5.95 4.12 2.66
N ILE A 80 -6.07 4.37 1.37
CA ILE A 80 -5.19 3.84 0.32
C ILE A 80 -4.15 4.92 0.04
N CYS A 81 -2.88 4.54 0.14
CA CYS A 81 -1.76 5.47 0.06
C CYS A 81 -0.84 5.14 -1.12
N VAL A 82 -0.18 6.18 -1.65
CA VAL A 82 0.87 6.05 -2.67
C VAL A 82 2.17 6.70 -2.19
N GLN A 83 3.27 6.15 -2.67
CA GLN A 83 4.62 6.68 -2.48
C GLN A 83 4.99 7.63 -3.63
N ILE A 84 5.42 8.84 -3.28
CA ILE A 84 6.06 9.84 -4.13
C ILE A 84 7.57 9.71 -3.94
N ILE A 85 8.29 9.40 -5.02
CA ILE A 85 9.74 9.16 -5.00
C ILE A 85 10.44 10.30 -5.76
N THR A 86 11.39 10.97 -5.12
CA THR A 86 12.05 12.16 -5.69
C THR A 86 13.57 12.03 -5.85
N GLY A 87 14.14 10.88 -5.46
CA GLY A 87 15.59 10.64 -5.52
C GLY A 87 16.33 11.17 -4.31
N ARG A 88 17.66 11.14 -4.37
CA ARG A 88 18.54 11.61 -3.28
C ARG A 88 18.50 13.14 -3.15
N PHE A 89 18.45 13.66 -1.92
CA PHE A 89 18.31 15.09 -1.62
C PHE A 89 17.06 15.73 -2.24
N GLY A 90 15.97 14.98 -2.31
CA GLY A 90 14.70 15.37 -2.94
C GLY A 90 13.59 15.69 -1.95
N GLU A 91 13.88 15.85 -0.66
CA GLU A 91 12.91 15.95 0.43
C GLU A 91 11.92 17.11 0.22
N GLU A 92 12.40 18.29 -0.16
CA GLU A 92 11.55 19.46 -0.41
C GLU A 92 10.63 19.24 -1.60
N LYS A 93 11.10 18.54 -2.64
CA LYS A 93 10.28 18.17 -3.80
C LYS A 93 9.20 17.17 -3.40
N ALA A 94 9.53 16.18 -2.57
CA ALA A 94 8.58 15.18 -2.11
C ALA A 94 7.45 15.85 -1.33
N VAL A 95 7.79 16.80 -0.43
CA VAL A 95 6.81 17.59 0.33
C VAL A 95 6.00 18.52 -0.57
N ALA A 96 6.63 19.18 -1.55
CA ALA A 96 5.91 20.05 -2.48
C ALA A 96 4.88 19.28 -3.31
N VAL A 97 5.25 18.11 -3.85
CA VAL A 97 4.31 17.25 -4.60
C VAL A 97 3.22 16.72 -3.68
N ALA A 98 3.54 16.33 -2.45
CA ALA A 98 2.55 15.89 -1.48
C ALA A 98 1.48 16.96 -1.20
N LYS A 99 1.88 18.23 -1.06
CA LYS A 99 0.94 19.35 -0.88
C LYS A 99 0.03 19.57 -2.10
N VAL A 100 0.58 19.40 -3.31
CA VAL A 100 -0.24 19.49 -4.53
C VAL A 100 -1.26 18.35 -4.56
N MET A 101 -0.86 17.14 -4.19
CA MET A 101 -1.78 16.00 -4.11
C MET A 101 -2.89 16.17 -3.08
N GLU A 102 -2.63 16.83 -1.95
CA GLU A 102 -3.65 17.15 -0.95
C GLU A 102 -4.70 18.15 -1.47
N SER A 103 -4.32 19.02 -2.40
CA SER A 103 -5.22 20.02 -2.99
C SER A 103 -6.08 19.52 -4.16
N LEU A 104 -5.85 18.29 -4.62
CA LEU A 104 -6.59 17.63 -5.70
C LEU A 104 -7.77 16.81 -5.12
#